data_AF-F1TAS9-F1
#
_entry.id   AF-F1TAS9-F1
#
_cell.length_a   1.000
_cell.length_b   1.000
_cell.length_c   1.000
_cell.angle_alpha   90.00
_cell.angle_beta   90.00
_cell.angle_gamma   90.00
#
_symmetry.space_group_name_H-M   'P 1'
#
loop_
_entity.id
_entity.type
_entity.pdbx_description
1 polymer ?
#
loop_
_entity_poly.entity_id
_entity_poly.type
_entity_poly.pdbx_seq_one_letter_code
_entity_poly.pdbx_strand_id
1 'polypeptide(L)'
;MKTMLSIMKKRKNGISEDILPIFKSIVQTYSGNECDNRFMEAMGEHLTEKQRFTLWEQHGGCLGTGHDKVRKAFAMEHADKPLCVRLELYLDTFIKDYTGKTRNITLDEETNTITITFACDECYRHTLNGKLTAPFMLYYESCAGGRMYALEKTLGIKLKINSMDIPQSGVSKESPCIYTFNIVG
;
A
#
# COMPACT_ATOMS: atom_id res chain seq x y z
N MET A 1 -5.44 10.70 7.35
CA MET A 1 -5.77 11.46 6.12
C MET A 1 -5.15 12.86 5.93
N LYS A 2 -4.76 13.63 6.96
CA LYS A 2 -4.15 14.97 6.76
C LYS A 2 -2.94 14.98 5.81
N THR A 3 -2.04 14.00 5.96
CA THR A 3 -0.88 13.83 5.08
C THR A 3 -1.31 13.52 3.65
N MET A 4 -2.30 12.65 3.45
CA MET A 4 -2.86 12.34 2.14
C MET A 4 -3.41 13.60 1.46
N LEU A 5 -4.21 14.41 2.17
CA LEU A 5 -4.72 15.69 1.66
C LEU A 5 -3.58 16.66 1.27
N SER A 6 -2.50 16.70 2.04
CA SER A 6 -1.31 17.51 1.69
C SER A 6 -0.63 17.01 0.41
N ILE A 7 -0.56 15.69 0.21
CA ILE A 7 -0.07 15.11 -1.03
C ILE A 7 -1.02 15.47 -2.19
N MET A 8 -2.33 15.34 -2.03
CA MET A 8 -3.32 15.63 -3.07
C MET A 8 -3.22 17.07 -3.61
N LYS A 9 -2.89 18.03 -2.75
CA LYS A 9 -2.69 19.44 -3.13
C LYS A 9 -1.49 19.69 -4.06
N LYS A 10 -0.59 18.72 -4.23
CA LYS A 10 0.57 18.87 -5.12
C LYS A 10 0.12 18.72 -6.57
N ARG A 11 0.31 19.76 -7.38
CA ARG A 11 -0.06 19.80 -8.81
C ARG A 11 0.37 18.57 -9.62
N LYS A 12 1.55 18.01 -9.32
CA LYS A 12 2.09 16.81 -9.98
C LYS A 12 1.19 15.57 -9.90
N ASN A 13 0.21 15.55 -9.00
CA ASN A 13 -0.73 14.44 -8.83
C ASN A 13 -1.98 14.58 -9.72
N GLY A 14 -2.11 15.70 -10.44
CA GLY A 14 -3.18 15.90 -11.43
C GLY A 14 -4.59 15.92 -10.84
N ILE A 15 -4.74 16.21 -9.55
CA ILE A 15 -6.04 16.29 -8.86
C ILE A 15 -6.58 17.70 -9.01
N SER A 16 -7.83 17.83 -9.49
CA SER A 16 -8.46 19.13 -9.70
C SER A 16 -8.59 19.91 -8.40
N GLU A 17 -8.34 21.22 -8.44
CA GLU A 17 -8.51 22.09 -7.28
C GLU A 17 -9.98 22.15 -6.83
N ASP A 18 -10.93 21.92 -7.74
CA ASP A 18 -12.37 21.97 -7.46
C ASP A 18 -12.86 20.86 -6.53
N ILE A 19 -12.16 19.71 -6.50
CA ILE A 19 -12.55 18.57 -5.66
C ILE A 19 -11.82 18.55 -4.31
N LEU A 20 -10.71 19.30 -4.16
CA LEU A 20 -9.97 19.39 -2.89
C LEU A 20 -10.80 19.91 -1.70
N PRO A 21 -11.78 20.82 -1.86
CA PRO A 21 -12.67 21.24 -0.78
C PRO A 21 -13.45 20.08 -0.14
N ILE A 22 -13.83 19.05 -0.91
CA ILE A 22 -14.55 17.87 -0.41
C ILE A 22 -13.69 17.16 0.63
N PHE A 23 -12.45 16.80 0.25
CA PHE A 23 -11.49 16.14 1.13
C PHE A 23 -11.10 17.01 2.34
N LYS A 24 -10.98 18.33 2.14
CA LYS A 24 -10.72 19.28 3.23
C LYS A 24 -11.85 19.29 4.25
N SER A 25 -13.10 19.34 3.80
CA SER A 25 -14.28 19.30 4.67
C SER A 25 -14.30 18.01 5.49
N ILE A 26 -14.06 16.85 4.87
CA ILE A 26 -14.02 15.56 5.57
C ILE A 26 -12.99 15.57 6.71
N VAL A 27 -11.77 16.06 6.44
CA VAL A 27 -10.67 16.12 7.42
C VAL A 27 -10.92 17.14 8.54
N GLN A 28 -11.74 18.15 8.30
CA GLN A 28 -12.11 19.17 9.29
C GLN A 28 -13.29 18.73 10.16
N THR A 29 -14.24 18.00 9.58
CA THR A 29 -15.50 17.60 10.24
C THR A 29 -15.37 16.31 11.03
N TYR A 30 -14.65 15.32 10.50
CA TYR A 30 -14.59 13.97 11.07
C TYR A 30 -13.23 13.65 11.66
N SER A 31 -13.19 12.67 12.57
CA SER A 31 -11.95 12.19 13.19
C SER A 31 -11.91 10.66 13.27
N GLY A 32 -10.71 10.11 13.50
CA GLY A 32 -10.49 8.67 13.60
C GLY A 32 -10.97 7.91 12.36
N ASN A 33 -11.54 6.73 12.60
CA ASN A 33 -11.97 5.79 11.57
C ASN A 33 -13.05 6.36 10.63
N GLU A 34 -13.96 7.21 11.13
CA GLU A 34 -15.01 7.80 10.29
C GLU A 34 -14.39 8.76 9.26
N CYS A 35 -13.37 9.54 9.67
CA CYS A 35 -12.62 10.38 8.74
C CYS A 35 -11.98 9.55 7.64
N ASP A 36 -11.30 8.46 8.02
CA ASP A 36 -10.59 7.60 7.07
C ASP A 36 -11.55 6.94 6.08
N ASN A 37 -12.69 6.41 6.53
CA ASN A 37 -13.70 5.78 5.68
C ASN A 37 -14.28 6.76 4.66
N ARG A 38 -14.80 7.91 5.12
CA ARG A 38 -15.39 8.93 4.24
C ARG A 38 -14.37 9.48 3.25
N PHE A 39 -13.12 9.63 3.68
CA PHE A 39 -12.05 10.08 2.80
C PHE A 39 -11.78 9.06 1.70
N MET A 40 -11.74 7.76 2.03
CA MET A 40 -11.59 6.70 1.04
C MET A 40 -12.79 6.63 0.10
N GLU A 41 -14.02 6.68 0.60
CA GLU A 41 -15.24 6.76 -0.24
C GLU A 41 -15.13 7.90 -1.27
N ALA A 42 -14.81 9.12 -0.82
CA ALA A 42 -14.60 10.27 -1.70
C ALA A 42 -13.46 10.06 -2.71
N MET A 43 -12.39 9.33 -2.34
CA MET A 43 -11.35 8.96 -3.30
C MET A 43 -11.90 8.03 -4.39
N GLY A 44 -12.75 7.06 -4.04
CA GLY A 44 -13.40 6.18 -4.99
C GLY A 44 -14.33 6.91 -5.95
N GLU A 45 -15.07 7.89 -5.45
CA GLU A 45 -16.07 8.64 -6.23
C GLU A 45 -15.45 9.70 -7.14
N HIS A 46 -14.42 10.42 -6.67
CA HIS A 46 -13.93 11.63 -7.34
C HIS A 46 -12.56 11.49 -8.00
N LEU A 47 -11.83 10.41 -7.74
CA LEU A 47 -10.50 10.20 -8.31
C LEU A 47 -10.51 9.03 -9.29
N THR A 48 -9.79 9.23 -10.39
CA THR A 48 -9.42 8.12 -11.29
C THR A 48 -8.52 7.13 -10.56
N GLU A 49 -8.52 5.88 -11.01
CA GLU A 49 -7.63 4.84 -10.49
C GLU A 49 -6.16 5.29 -10.50
N LYS A 50 -5.69 5.86 -11.62
CA LYS A 50 -4.31 6.36 -11.75
C LYS A 50 -3.96 7.41 -10.70
N GLN A 51 -4.88 8.32 -10.39
CA GLN A 51 -4.68 9.31 -9.32
C GLN A 51 -4.60 8.62 -7.96
N ARG A 52 -5.48 7.65 -7.66
CA ARG A 52 -5.43 6.90 -6.40
C ARG A 52 -4.12 6.13 -6.25
N PHE A 53 -3.66 5.44 -7.30
CA PHE A 53 -2.38 4.73 -7.26
C PHE A 53 -1.22 5.68 -6.99
N THR A 54 -1.16 6.82 -7.70
CA THR A 54 -0.15 7.87 -7.47
C THR A 54 -0.15 8.38 -6.03
N LEU A 55 -1.31 8.44 -5.38
CA LEU A 55 -1.45 8.82 -3.97
C LEU A 55 -0.96 7.71 -3.04
N TRP A 56 -1.33 6.46 -3.28
CA TRP A 56 -0.89 5.31 -2.49
C TRP A 56 0.63 5.10 -2.58
N GLU A 57 1.23 5.34 -3.75
CA GLU A 57 2.68 5.32 -3.93
C GLU A 57 3.41 6.34 -3.03
N GLN A 58 2.79 7.49 -2.81
CA GLN A 58 3.36 8.57 -2.00
C GLN A 58 2.97 8.49 -0.52
N HIS A 59 1.97 7.68 -0.18
CA HIS A 59 1.45 7.53 1.17
C HIS A 59 1.65 6.10 1.68
N GLY A 60 2.90 5.78 2.03
CA GLY A 60 3.23 4.52 2.68
C GLY A 60 2.74 4.44 4.13
N GLY A 61 2.06 3.35 4.47
CA GLY A 61 1.34 3.16 5.74
C GLY A 61 2.15 3.03 7.03
N CYS A 62 3.44 3.41 7.08
CA CYS A 62 4.28 3.24 8.27
C CYS A 62 5.34 4.35 8.48
N LEU A 63 5.26 5.46 7.74
CA LEU A 63 6.29 6.51 7.77
C LEU A 63 6.53 7.03 9.20
N GLY A 64 7.78 6.98 9.66
CA GLY A 64 8.19 7.51 10.96
C GLY A 64 7.91 6.59 12.17
N THR A 65 7.37 5.39 11.96
CA THR A 65 7.15 4.40 13.04
C THR A 65 8.44 3.64 13.40
N GLY A 66 8.46 2.89 14.50
CA GLY A 66 9.58 2.02 14.86
C GLY A 66 9.95 1.03 13.76
N HIS A 67 8.95 0.50 13.04
CA HIS A 67 9.17 -0.37 11.88
C HIS A 67 9.92 0.32 10.75
N ASP A 68 9.74 1.63 10.55
CA ASP A 68 10.45 2.40 9.52
C ASP A 68 11.96 2.46 9.81
N LYS A 69 12.34 2.59 11.08
CA LYS A 69 13.76 2.58 11.50
C LYS A 69 14.42 1.23 11.26
N VAL A 70 13.75 0.14 11.64
CA VAL A 70 14.25 -1.23 11.46
C VAL A 70 14.45 -1.54 9.98
N ARG A 71 13.48 -1.21 9.12
CA ARG A 71 13.58 -1.44 7.67
C ARG A 71 14.73 -0.67 7.03
N LYS A 72 14.94 0.59 7.43
CA LYS A 72 16.08 1.40 6.96
C LYS A 72 17.43 0.83 7.41
N ALA A 73 17.52 0.36 8.65
CA ALA A 73 18.75 -0.28 9.15
C ALA A 73 19.07 -1.54 8.34
N PHE A 74 18.07 -2.40 8.13
CA PHE A 74 18.20 -3.60 7.29
C PHE A 74 18.68 -3.26 5.86
N ALA A 75 18.10 -2.23 5.24
CA ALA A 75 18.51 -1.80 3.90
C ALA A 75 19.97 -1.35 3.85
N MET A 76 20.47 -0.67 4.89
CA MET A 76 21.87 -0.25 4.98
C MET A 76 22.82 -1.42 5.23
N GLU A 77 22.41 -2.37 6.10
CA GLU A 77 23.21 -3.56 6.45
C GLU A 77 23.47 -4.47 5.24
N HIS A 78 22.56 -4.46 4.26
CA HIS A 78 22.62 -5.36 3.10
C HIS A 78 22.74 -4.61 1.77
N ALA A 79 23.12 -3.34 1.79
CA ALA A 79 23.18 -2.48 0.60
C ALA A 79 24.17 -2.97 -0.47
N ASP A 80 25.19 -3.73 -0.07
CA ASP A 80 26.21 -4.32 -0.93
C ASP A 80 25.75 -5.62 -1.63
N LYS A 81 24.60 -6.17 -1.23
CA LYS A 81 24.10 -7.45 -1.75
C LYS A 81 23.21 -7.25 -2.99
N PRO A 82 23.22 -8.22 -3.94
CA PRO A 82 22.26 -8.25 -5.04
C PRO A 82 20.80 -8.18 -4.56
N LEU A 83 19.90 -7.68 -5.41
CA LEU A 83 18.49 -7.51 -5.04
C LEU A 83 17.81 -8.83 -4.67
N CYS A 84 18.05 -9.89 -5.43
CA CYS A 84 17.53 -11.23 -5.15
C CYS A 84 17.93 -11.70 -3.73
N VAL A 85 19.20 -11.55 -3.35
CA VAL A 85 19.69 -11.89 -2.00
C VAL A 85 19.06 -11.00 -0.92
N ARG A 86 18.90 -9.69 -1.16
CA ARG A 86 18.20 -8.80 -0.23
C ARG A 86 16.75 -9.21 -0.03
N LEU A 87 16.06 -9.66 -1.09
CA LEU A 87 14.68 -10.14 -1.02
C LEU A 87 14.58 -11.43 -0.21
N GLU A 88 15.48 -12.39 -0.42
CA GLU A 88 15.54 -13.62 0.38
C GLU A 88 15.70 -13.32 1.87
N LEU A 89 16.68 -12.46 2.22
CA LEU A 89 16.88 -12.04 3.62
C LEU A 89 15.66 -11.30 4.18
N TYR A 90 14.99 -10.49 3.36
CA TYR A 90 13.75 -9.81 3.76
C TYR A 90 12.65 -10.82 4.09
N LEU A 91 12.46 -11.83 3.24
CA LEU A 91 11.49 -12.89 3.46
C LEU A 91 11.78 -13.65 4.75
N ASP A 92 13.05 -14.01 4.97
CA ASP A 92 13.47 -14.73 6.18
C ASP A 92 13.33 -13.89 7.45
N THR A 93 13.58 -12.58 7.39
CA THR A 93 13.58 -11.71 8.57
C THR A 93 12.20 -11.18 8.93
N PHE A 94 11.42 -10.76 7.93
CA PHE A 94 10.18 -10.01 8.15
C PHE A 94 8.92 -10.75 7.77
N ILE A 95 9.00 -11.82 6.98
CA ILE A 95 7.81 -12.55 6.53
C ILE A 95 7.71 -13.91 7.23
N LYS A 96 8.83 -14.59 7.47
CA LYS A 96 8.92 -15.90 8.12
C LYS A 96 8.16 -15.99 9.45
N ASP A 97 8.20 -14.91 10.25
CA ASP A 97 7.55 -14.84 11.57
C ASP A 97 6.26 -13.99 11.58
N TYR A 98 5.99 -13.21 10.53
CA TYR A 98 4.81 -12.34 10.47
C TYR A 98 3.69 -12.96 9.62
N THR A 99 2.89 -13.79 10.30
CA THR A 99 1.47 -14.08 10.03
C THR A 99 1.14 -14.60 8.63
N GLY A 100 0.67 -15.84 8.52
CA GLY A 100 0.32 -16.58 7.28
C GLY A 100 -0.74 -15.95 6.36
N LYS A 101 -0.53 -14.70 5.96
CA LYS A 101 -1.40 -13.82 5.19
C LYS A 101 -0.74 -13.39 3.88
N THR A 102 0.57 -13.13 3.90
CA THR A 102 1.36 -13.00 2.66
C THR A 102 1.75 -14.40 2.23
N ARG A 103 1.26 -14.85 1.07
CA ARG A 103 1.52 -16.22 0.58
C ARG A 103 2.85 -16.30 -0.14
N ASN A 104 3.16 -15.29 -0.94
CA ASN A 104 4.37 -15.28 -1.76
C ASN A 104 4.79 -13.84 -2.09
N ILE A 105 6.10 -13.64 -2.25
CA ILE A 105 6.68 -12.45 -2.87
C ILE A 105 7.77 -12.93 -3.82
N THR A 106 7.65 -12.60 -5.11
CA THR A 106 8.59 -13.04 -6.13
C THR A 106 9.21 -11.84 -6.84
N LEU A 107 10.50 -11.94 -7.13
CA LEU A 107 11.20 -11.06 -8.05
C LEU A 107 11.24 -11.72 -9.42
N ASP A 108 10.82 -10.99 -10.44
CA ASP A 108 11.04 -11.34 -11.84
C ASP A 108 12.10 -10.38 -12.39
N GLU A 109 13.29 -10.93 -12.66
CA GLU A 109 14.44 -10.17 -13.16
C GLU A 109 14.32 -9.83 -14.66
N GLU A 110 13.54 -10.60 -15.44
CA GLU A 110 13.33 -10.34 -16.87
C GLU A 110 12.42 -9.13 -17.08
N THR A 111 11.35 -9.05 -16.30
CA THR A 111 10.40 -7.93 -16.36
C THR A 111 10.74 -6.81 -15.38
N ASN A 112 11.74 -7.00 -14.52
CA ASN A 112 12.14 -6.09 -13.46
C ASN A 112 10.97 -5.72 -12.52
N THR A 113 10.20 -6.73 -12.13
CA THR A 113 9.00 -6.56 -11.30
C THR A 113 9.07 -7.36 -9.99
N ILE A 114 8.34 -6.88 -8.98
CA ILE A 114 8.07 -7.63 -7.76
C ILE A 114 6.57 -7.90 -7.66
N THR A 115 6.20 -9.16 -7.48
CA THR A 115 4.81 -9.58 -7.31
C THR A 115 4.58 -10.06 -5.89
N ILE A 116 3.52 -9.56 -5.26
CA ILE A 116 3.06 -10.03 -3.95
C ILE A 116 1.73 -10.76 -4.12
N THR A 117 1.67 -12.00 -3.65
CA THR A 117 0.41 -12.73 -3.47
C THR A 117 -0.02 -12.67 -2.01
N PHE A 118 -1.21 -12.12 -1.78
CA PHE A 118 -1.73 -11.84 -0.45
C PHE A 118 -3.11 -12.47 -0.27
N ALA A 119 -3.24 -13.40 0.67
CA ALA A 119 -4.49 -14.01 1.06
C ALA A 119 -4.70 -13.78 2.55
N CYS A 120 -5.58 -12.85 2.90
CA CYS A 120 -5.98 -12.68 4.28
C CYS A 120 -7.49 -12.65 4.38
N ASP A 121 -8.05 -13.83 4.62
CA ASP A 121 -9.48 -14.08 4.70
C ASP A 121 -10.14 -13.24 5.81
N GLU A 122 -9.38 -12.85 6.84
CA GLU A 122 -9.88 -12.09 7.98
C GLU A 122 -9.61 -10.58 7.88
N CYS A 123 -8.75 -10.12 6.96
CA CYS A 123 -8.27 -8.74 7.01
C CYS A 123 -9.39 -7.72 6.74
N TYR A 124 -10.27 -7.99 5.78
CA TYR A 124 -11.46 -7.17 5.55
C TYR A 124 -12.62 -7.50 6.51
N ARG A 125 -12.70 -8.73 7.00
CA ARG A 125 -13.73 -9.08 8.01
C ARG A 125 -13.49 -8.41 9.35
N HIS A 126 -12.23 -8.19 9.75
CA HIS A 126 -11.91 -7.37 10.92
C HIS A 126 -12.30 -5.89 10.74
N THR A 127 -12.23 -5.37 9.51
CA THR A 127 -12.76 -4.02 9.25
C THR A 127 -14.29 -4.00 9.37
N LEU A 128 -14.99 -5.00 8.84
CA LEU A 128 -16.45 -5.12 8.93
C LEU A 128 -16.98 -5.38 10.35
N ASN A 129 -16.34 -6.27 11.12
CA ASN A 129 -16.79 -6.65 12.47
C ASN A 129 -16.36 -5.66 13.57
N GLY A 130 -15.77 -4.50 13.22
CA GLY A 130 -15.05 -3.70 14.21
C GLY A 130 -14.78 -2.22 13.94
N LYS A 131 -15.60 -1.51 13.14
CA LYS A 131 -15.63 -0.02 12.96
C LYS A 131 -14.98 0.56 11.69
N LEU A 132 -14.80 -0.18 10.60
CA LEU A 132 -14.19 0.34 9.36
C LEU A 132 -14.98 -0.10 8.12
N THR A 133 -15.29 0.85 7.23
CA THR A 133 -16.08 0.65 6.01
C THR A 133 -15.44 1.37 4.83
N ALA A 134 -14.12 1.28 4.68
CA ALA A 134 -13.53 1.58 3.37
C ALA A 134 -14.16 0.63 2.34
N PRO A 135 -14.60 1.10 1.16
CA PRO A 135 -15.03 0.22 0.10
C PRO A 135 -13.99 -0.87 -0.15
N PHE A 136 -14.44 -2.12 -0.27
CA PHE A 136 -13.58 -3.31 -0.33
C PHE A 136 -12.36 -3.12 -1.23
N MET A 137 -12.55 -2.65 -2.47
CA MET A 137 -11.46 -2.42 -3.42
C MET A 137 -10.43 -1.41 -2.90
N LEU A 138 -10.89 -0.28 -2.36
CA LEU A 138 -10.02 0.80 -1.87
C LEU A 138 -9.22 0.38 -0.64
N TYR A 139 -9.79 -0.48 0.21
CA TYR A 139 -9.05 -1.08 1.32
C TYR A 139 -7.83 -1.86 0.80
N TYR A 140 -8.01 -2.71 -0.21
CA TYR A 140 -6.92 -3.50 -0.77
C TYR A 140 -5.95 -2.65 -1.63
N GLU A 141 -6.41 -1.59 -2.29
CA GLU A 141 -5.52 -0.60 -2.91
C GLU A 141 -4.59 0.05 -1.86
N SER A 142 -5.14 0.46 -0.72
CA SER A 142 -4.34 1.04 0.38
C SER A 142 -3.35 0.02 0.96
N CYS A 143 -3.74 -1.26 1.01
CA CYS A 143 -2.85 -2.35 1.43
C CYS A 143 -1.67 -2.51 0.47
N ALA A 144 -1.89 -2.39 -0.84
CA ALA A 144 -0.83 -2.45 -1.84
C ALA A 144 0.19 -1.31 -1.61
N GLY A 145 -0.26 -0.08 -1.39
CA GLY A 145 0.62 1.05 -1.06
C GLY A 145 1.43 0.84 0.23
N GLY A 146 0.81 0.30 1.29
CA GLY A 146 1.49 -0.04 2.53
C GLY A 146 2.58 -1.11 2.36
N ARG A 147 2.32 -2.13 1.55
CA ARG A 147 3.27 -3.20 1.24
C ARG A 147 4.40 -2.73 0.34
N MET A 148 4.08 -1.95 -0.68
CA MET A 148 5.05 -1.31 -1.56
C MET A 148 6.05 -0.49 -0.75
N TYR A 149 5.55 0.36 0.16
CA TYR A 149 6.41 1.14 1.06
C TYR A 149 7.34 0.26 1.91
N ALA A 150 6.83 -0.84 2.46
CA ALA A 150 7.64 -1.75 3.25
C ALA A 150 8.78 -2.34 2.40
N LEU A 151 8.50 -2.79 1.18
CA LEU A 151 9.51 -3.31 0.25
C LEU A 151 10.53 -2.23 -0.12
N GLU A 152 10.10 -1.04 -0.54
CA GLU A 152 11.00 0.07 -0.90
C GLU A 152 11.98 0.38 0.23
N LYS A 153 11.48 0.50 1.47
CA LYS A 153 12.33 0.86 2.62
C LYS A 153 13.28 -0.25 3.02
N THR A 154 12.88 -1.50 2.89
CA THR A 154 13.68 -2.63 3.38
C THR A 154 14.68 -3.07 2.33
N LEU A 155 14.30 -3.07 1.05
CA LEU A 155 15.18 -3.46 -0.04
C LEU A 155 16.03 -2.30 -0.55
N GLY A 156 15.73 -1.06 -0.18
CA GLY A 156 16.48 0.12 -0.63
C GLY A 156 16.25 0.42 -2.12
N ILE A 157 15.06 0.13 -2.63
CA ILE A 157 14.67 0.31 -4.04
C ILE A 157 13.51 1.30 -4.15
N LYS A 158 13.15 1.60 -5.39
CA LYS A 158 11.97 2.38 -5.75
C LYS A 158 10.99 1.54 -6.54
N LEU A 159 9.72 1.63 -6.18
CA LEU A 159 8.65 0.85 -6.77
C LEU A 159 7.55 1.76 -7.29
N LYS A 160 6.87 1.30 -8.34
CA LYS A 160 5.59 1.85 -8.81
C LYS A 160 4.57 0.75 -8.95
N ILE A 161 3.31 1.08 -8.68
CA ILE A 161 2.20 0.16 -8.90
C ILE A 161 2.09 -0.09 -10.41
N ASN A 162 2.24 -1.35 -10.81
CA ASN A 162 2.01 -1.80 -12.18
C ASN A 162 0.56 -2.24 -12.35
N SER A 163 0.11 -3.14 -11.47
CA SER A 163 -1.25 -3.68 -11.48
C SER A 163 -1.67 -4.18 -10.10
N MET A 164 -2.98 -4.26 -9.89
CA MET A 164 -3.59 -4.91 -8.73
C MET A 164 -4.73 -5.80 -9.23
N ASP A 165 -4.62 -7.09 -8.98
CA ASP A 165 -5.72 -8.04 -9.13
C ASP A 165 -6.35 -8.25 -7.76
N ILE A 166 -7.57 -7.74 -7.59
CA ILE A 166 -8.33 -7.78 -6.34
C ILE A 166 -9.64 -8.50 -6.62
N PRO A 167 -9.87 -9.71 -6.08
CA PRO A 167 -11.07 -10.49 -6.33
C PRO A 167 -12.35 -9.80 -5.86
N GLN A 168 -13.34 -9.65 -6.73
CA GLN A 168 -14.59 -8.94 -6.42
C GLN A 168 -15.44 -9.61 -5.33
N SER A 169 -15.37 -10.94 -5.24
CA SER A 169 -16.17 -11.74 -4.30
C SER A 169 -15.57 -11.86 -2.90
N GLY A 170 -14.39 -11.28 -2.66
CA GLY A 170 -13.66 -11.39 -1.41
C GLY A 170 -12.29 -12.05 -1.58
N VAL A 171 -11.37 -11.72 -0.68
CA VAL A 171 -10.02 -12.31 -0.65
C VAL A 171 -10.02 -13.56 0.20
N SER A 172 -9.53 -14.65 -0.36
CA SER A 172 -9.29 -15.91 0.35
C SER A 172 -7.93 -16.51 -0.02
N LYS A 173 -7.59 -17.67 0.56
CA LYS A 173 -6.46 -18.48 0.09
C LYS A 173 -6.62 -18.89 -1.37
N GLU A 174 -7.83 -19.29 -1.77
CA GLU A 174 -8.17 -19.75 -3.11
C GLU A 174 -8.31 -18.58 -4.11
N SER A 175 -8.62 -17.38 -3.61
CA SER A 175 -8.72 -16.16 -4.40
C SER A 175 -7.92 -15.03 -3.73
N PRO A 176 -6.57 -15.02 -3.87
CA PRO A 176 -5.73 -14.01 -3.25
C PRO A 176 -5.77 -12.68 -4.02
N CYS A 177 -5.42 -11.59 -3.35
CA CYS A 177 -4.97 -10.38 -4.04
C CYS A 177 -3.58 -10.59 -4.63
N ILE A 178 -3.34 -10.03 -5.82
CA ILE A 178 -2.03 -10.01 -6.46
C ILE A 178 -1.66 -8.56 -6.74
N TYR A 179 -0.54 -8.10 -6.18
CA TYR A 179 -0.01 -6.77 -6.45
C TYR A 179 1.29 -6.91 -7.23
N THR A 180 1.39 -6.24 -8.37
CA THR A 180 2.61 -6.22 -9.17
C THR A 180 3.19 -4.81 -9.13
N PHE A 181 4.49 -4.72 -8.84
CA PHE A 181 5.21 -3.46 -8.79
C PHE A 181 6.36 -3.47 -9.78
N ASN A 182 6.51 -2.38 -10.55
CA ASN A 182 7.69 -2.15 -11.36
C ASN A 182 8.81 -1.60 -10.48
N ILE A 183 10.01 -2.13 -10.62
CA ILE A 183 11.21 -1.54 -10.02
C ILE A 183 11.63 -0.35 -10.90
N VAL A 184 11.73 0.83 -10.30
CA VAL A 184 11.97 2.09 -11.01
C VAL A 184 13.15 2.85 -10.41
N GLY A 185 14.37 2.51 -10.81
CA GLY A 185 15.59 3.17 -10.34
C GLY A 185 16.83 2.56 -10.94
#